data_AF-A0A151YZZ7-F1
#
_entry.id   AF-A0A151YZZ7-F1
#
_cell.length_a   1.000
_cell.length_b   1.000
_cell.length_c   1.000
_cell.angle_alpha   90.00
_cell.angle_beta   90.00
_cell.angle_gamma   90.00
#
_symmetry.space_group_name_H-M   'P 1'
#
loop_
_entity.id
_entity.type
_entity.pdbx_description
1 polymer ?
#
loop_
_entity_poly.entity_id
_entity_poly.type
_entity_poly.pdbx_seq_one_letter_code
_entity_poly.pdbx_strand_id
1 'polypeptide(L)'
;MKILFILLVVMVGIIGLGMWFRFNRLPRLPLKKPEKMLKPQEWSREEVTVGWVGHSTVLMQLYDTRILTDPVLGKRVGESIKWLNRQIGMKRHTEPAVSLSDLERVQLILLSHAHFDHFDVPSLSQLAHEGCYVVTPKNTARLIKHLPFKKVFELGWDEQLEIEELGIKILGVPVKHWGNRYPWNRRYGYNGYLIEKKGTRIFFPGDTAFTDQFRKLSDTGPVDLAFMPIGAYSPDHLRWAHCTPEEAWAMFRDTGAKWLAPIHWDTFVLSAEPLDEPLERLMQAAGQEAGRIVFRKHGDTFMLSKEKQKKPDSEILNR
;
A
#
# COMPACT_ATOMS: atom_id res chain seq x y z
N MET A 1 11.43 -8.54 -42.57
CA MET A 1 10.36 -8.96 -41.64
C MET A 1 10.65 -10.26 -40.89
N LYS A 2 11.02 -11.38 -41.55
CA LYS A 2 11.25 -12.67 -40.87
C LYS A 2 12.41 -12.66 -39.85
N ILE A 3 13.53 -12.00 -40.17
CA ILE A 3 14.68 -11.89 -39.26
C ILE A 3 14.34 -11.06 -38.01
N LEU A 4 13.64 -9.93 -38.17
CA LEU A 4 13.18 -9.10 -37.04
C LEU A 4 12.23 -9.88 -36.11
N PHE A 5 11.34 -10.69 -36.67
CA PHE A 5 10.43 -11.53 -35.91
C PHE A 5 11.17 -12.62 -35.12
N ILE A 6 12.15 -13.29 -35.74
CA ILE A 6 12.99 -14.29 -35.06
C ILE A 6 13.78 -13.64 -33.93
N LEU A 7 14.40 -12.48 -34.16
CA LEU A 7 15.14 -11.74 -33.12
C LEU A 7 14.23 -11.34 -31.96
N LEU A 8 12.99 -10.91 -32.23
CA LEU A 8 11.99 -10.60 -31.20
C LEU A 8 11.64 -11.84 -30.37
N VAL A 9 11.39 -12.98 -31.01
CA VAL A 9 11.05 -14.24 -30.32
C VAL A 9 12.23 -14.71 -29.46
N VAL A 10 13.46 -14.63 -29.96
CA VAL A 10 14.68 -14.97 -29.21
C VAL A 10 14.86 -14.03 -28.02
N MET A 11 14.69 -12.72 -28.21
CA MET A 11 14.80 -11.72 -27.14
C MET A 11 13.74 -11.96 -26.04
N VAL A 12 12.48 -12.20 -26.42
CA VAL A 12 11.39 -12.55 -25.49
C VAL A 12 11.72 -13.87 -24.77
N GLY A 13 12.28 -14.86 -25.48
CA GLY A 13 12.76 -16.12 -24.90
C GLY A 13 13.85 -15.91 -23.86
N ILE A 14 14.85 -15.07 -24.15
CA ILE A 14 15.95 -14.76 -23.21
C ILE A 14 15.44 -13.99 -21.99
N ILE A 15 14.59 -12.98 -22.18
CA ILE A 15 13.97 -12.23 -21.06
C ILE A 15 13.12 -13.17 -20.20
N GLY A 16 12.30 -14.02 -20.84
CA GLY A 16 11.49 -15.02 -20.16
C GLY A 16 12.33 -16.02 -19.37
N LEU A 17 13.44 -16.48 -19.95
CA LEU A 17 14.39 -17.39 -19.31
C LEU A 17 15.10 -16.73 -18.12
N GLY A 18 15.52 -15.46 -18.26
CA GLY A 18 16.13 -14.68 -17.19
C GLY A 18 15.16 -14.44 -16.02
N MET A 19 13.90 -14.08 -16.32
CA MET A 19 12.84 -13.99 -15.30
C MET A 19 12.57 -15.34 -14.63
N TRP A 20 12.53 -16.43 -15.41
CA TRP A 20 12.35 -17.78 -14.89
C TRP A 20 13.48 -18.19 -13.93
N PHE A 21 14.74 -17.96 -14.28
CA PHE A 21 15.87 -18.21 -13.39
C PHE A 21 15.81 -17.36 -12.12
N ARG A 22 15.44 -16.07 -12.23
CA ARG A 22 15.28 -15.18 -11.08
C ARG A 22 14.22 -15.70 -10.11
N PHE A 23 13.04 -16.05 -10.61
CA PHE A 23 11.94 -16.55 -9.77
C PHE A 23 12.16 -17.98 -9.26
N ASN A 24 12.93 -18.82 -9.95
CA ASN A 24 13.25 -20.16 -9.47
C ASN A 24 14.30 -20.21 -8.36
N ARG A 25 15.08 -19.13 -8.18
CA ARG A 25 16.04 -19.03 -7.07
C ARG A 25 15.41 -18.56 -5.77
N LEU A 26 14.20 -17.99 -5.83
CA LEU A 26 13.46 -17.59 -4.63
C LEU A 26 12.79 -18.80 -3.98
N PRO A 27 12.71 -18.84 -2.64
CA PRO A 27 12.07 -19.94 -1.93
C PRO A 27 10.59 -20.04 -2.33
N ARG A 28 10.15 -21.28 -2.59
CA ARG A 28 8.74 -21.58 -2.87
C ARG A 28 8.07 -22.03 -1.58
N LEU A 29 7.55 -21.06 -0.84
CA LEU A 29 6.89 -21.32 0.42
C LEU A 29 5.43 -21.78 0.20
N PRO A 30 4.89 -22.65 1.07
CA PRO A 30 3.50 -23.08 0.98
C PRO A 30 2.55 -21.92 1.24
N LEU A 31 1.28 -22.06 0.82
CA LEU A 31 0.25 -21.07 1.13
C LEU A 31 -0.08 -21.13 2.63
N LYS A 32 -0.04 -19.98 3.30
CA LYS A 32 -0.37 -19.75 4.70
C LYS A 32 -1.70 -19.00 4.77
N LYS A 33 -2.54 -19.37 5.74
CA LYS A 33 -3.76 -18.61 6.08
C LYS A 33 -3.42 -17.55 7.13
N PRO A 34 -4.08 -16.38 7.09
CA PRO A 34 -3.95 -15.40 8.14
C PRO A 34 -4.49 -15.98 9.46
N GLU A 35 -3.86 -15.66 10.58
CA GLU A 35 -4.30 -16.12 11.90
C GLU A 35 -5.65 -15.51 12.31
N LYS A 36 -5.93 -14.31 11.82
CA LYS A 36 -7.14 -13.55 12.11
C LYS A 36 -7.70 -12.97 10.83
N MET A 37 -9.02 -13.02 10.69
CA MET A 37 -9.74 -12.29 9.63
C MET A 37 -10.21 -10.95 10.19
N LEU A 38 -10.06 -9.90 9.39
CA LEU A 38 -10.66 -8.59 9.62
C LEU A 38 -12.18 -8.71 9.53
N LYS A 39 -12.87 -7.98 10.40
CA LYS A 39 -14.34 -7.90 10.44
C LYS A 39 -14.77 -6.43 10.40
N PRO A 40 -14.64 -5.75 9.25
CA PRO A 40 -14.85 -4.31 9.19
C PRO A 40 -16.30 -3.87 9.40
N GLN A 41 -17.25 -4.80 9.47
CA GLN A 41 -18.64 -4.54 9.88
C GLN A 41 -18.73 -4.19 11.38
N GLU A 42 -17.79 -4.66 12.19
CA GLU A 42 -17.74 -4.43 13.63
C GLU A 42 -17.02 -3.11 13.98
N TRP A 43 -16.45 -2.41 13.01
CA TRP A 43 -15.67 -1.19 13.25
C TRP A 43 -16.58 0.04 13.36
N SER A 44 -16.29 0.89 14.35
CA SER A 44 -16.99 2.16 14.56
C SER A 44 -16.85 3.09 13.36
N ARG A 45 -17.93 3.82 13.05
CA ARG A 45 -17.95 4.90 12.04
C ARG A 45 -17.63 6.27 12.63
N GLU A 46 -17.35 6.34 13.92
CA GLU A 46 -17.03 7.57 14.65
C GLU A 46 -15.54 7.68 14.99
N GLU A 47 -14.80 6.58 14.78
CA GLU A 47 -13.39 6.45 15.11
C GLU A 47 -12.57 6.07 13.89
N VAL A 48 -11.27 5.91 14.08
CA VAL A 48 -10.35 5.46 13.04
C VAL A 48 -9.83 4.09 13.39
N THR A 49 -10.13 3.10 12.54
CA THR A 49 -9.61 1.74 12.66
C THR A 49 -8.91 1.36 11.37
N VAL A 50 -7.70 0.81 11.48
CA VAL A 50 -6.94 0.27 10.36
C VAL A 50 -6.71 -1.22 10.56
N GLY A 51 -6.74 -2.00 9.48
CA GLY A 51 -6.51 -3.43 9.51
C GLY A 51 -5.62 -3.88 8.37
N TRP A 52 -4.62 -4.70 8.68
CA TRP A 52 -3.70 -5.20 7.66
C TRP A 52 -4.29 -6.39 6.93
N VAL A 53 -4.64 -6.19 5.66
CA VAL A 53 -5.15 -7.26 4.78
C VAL A 53 -4.01 -8.15 4.31
N GLY A 54 -2.86 -7.53 4.01
CA GLY A 54 -1.64 -8.18 3.55
C GLY A 54 -0.95 -7.37 2.45
N HIS A 55 0.36 -7.51 2.34
CA HIS A 55 1.22 -6.73 1.45
C HIS A 55 1.08 -5.23 1.76
N SER A 56 0.89 -4.39 0.75
CA SER A 56 0.51 -2.97 0.91
C SER A 56 -1.00 -2.73 0.88
N THR A 57 -1.80 -3.81 0.95
CA THR A 57 -3.25 -3.71 1.11
C THR A 57 -3.62 -3.49 2.57
N VAL A 58 -4.12 -2.30 2.86
CA VAL A 58 -4.63 -1.92 4.18
C VAL A 58 -6.07 -1.45 4.04
N LEU A 59 -6.94 -1.99 4.89
CA LEU A 59 -8.31 -1.53 5.01
C LEU A 59 -8.40 -0.50 6.14
N MET A 60 -8.94 0.67 5.86
CA MET A 60 -9.09 1.75 6.83
C MET A 60 -10.56 2.16 6.93
N GLN A 61 -11.10 2.19 8.14
CA GLN A 61 -12.31 2.91 8.47
C GLN A 61 -11.87 4.25 9.06
N LEU A 62 -11.90 5.30 8.26
CA LEU A 62 -11.60 6.67 8.62
C LEU A 62 -12.92 7.39 8.86
N TYR A 63 -13.43 7.28 10.09
CA TYR A 63 -14.78 7.71 10.45
C TYR A 63 -15.84 7.00 9.60
N ASP A 64 -16.67 7.76 8.91
CA ASP A 64 -17.72 7.30 8.01
C ASP A 64 -17.18 6.82 6.65
N THR A 65 -15.87 6.94 6.38
CA THR A 65 -15.28 6.53 5.09
C THR A 65 -14.43 5.26 5.19
N ARG A 66 -14.67 4.31 4.30
CA ARG A 66 -13.87 3.10 4.13
C ARG A 66 -12.92 3.24 2.94
N ILE A 67 -11.63 3.13 3.22
CA ILE A 67 -10.52 3.31 2.27
C ILE A 67 -9.74 2.00 2.16
N LEU A 68 -9.31 1.64 0.95
CA LEU A 68 -8.44 0.50 0.70
C LEU A 68 -7.21 0.95 -0.10
N THR A 69 -6.01 0.60 0.36
CA THR A 69 -4.76 0.88 -0.38
C THR A 69 -4.37 -0.31 -1.23
N ASP A 70 -3.75 -0.06 -2.39
CA ASP A 70 -3.03 -1.02 -3.23
C ASP A 70 -3.64 -2.45 -3.21
N PRO A 71 -4.91 -2.60 -3.64
CA PRO A 71 -5.65 -3.83 -3.41
C PRO A 71 -5.10 -4.96 -4.25
N VAL A 72 -4.61 -5.98 -3.56
CA VAL A 72 -4.22 -7.25 -4.14
C VAL A 72 -4.86 -8.36 -3.32
N LEU A 73 -5.85 -9.04 -3.91
CA LEU A 73 -6.66 -10.07 -3.26
C LEU A 73 -6.46 -11.45 -3.92
N GLY A 74 -5.90 -11.48 -5.12
CA GLY A 74 -5.66 -12.71 -5.88
C GLY A 74 -4.58 -13.61 -5.26
N LYS A 75 -4.64 -14.89 -5.65
CA LYS A 75 -3.60 -15.90 -5.33
C LYS A 75 -2.26 -15.63 -6.03
N ARG A 76 -2.26 -14.78 -7.04
CA ARG A 76 -1.09 -14.39 -7.83
C ARG A 76 -1.14 -12.91 -8.17
N VAL A 77 0.04 -12.36 -8.41
CA VAL A 77 0.23 -11.02 -9.00
C VAL A 77 1.07 -11.16 -10.26
N GLY A 78 0.68 -10.44 -11.31
CA GLY A 78 1.35 -10.49 -12.60
C GLY A 78 0.41 -10.33 -13.78
N GLU A 79 0.87 -10.73 -14.96
CA GLU A 79 0.18 -10.51 -16.20
C GLU A 79 -1.04 -11.42 -16.36
N SER A 80 -2.17 -10.83 -16.75
CA SER A 80 -3.40 -11.57 -17.00
C SER A 80 -3.47 -12.04 -18.45
N ILE A 81 -3.38 -13.35 -18.66
CA ILE A 81 -3.54 -13.97 -19.97
C ILE A 81 -5.02 -14.29 -20.18
N LYS A 82 -5.74 -13.34 -20.78
CA LYS A 82 -7.20 -13.39 -20.96
C LYS A 82 -7.67 -14.67 -21.65
N TRP A 83 -7.00 -15.10 -22.72
CA TRP A 83 -7.42 -16.29 -23.48
C TRP A 83 -7.24 -17.62 -22.73
N LEU A 84 -6.41 -17.65 -21.69
CA LEU A 84 -6.24 -18.83 -20.82
C LEU A 84 -7.01 -18.71 -19.51
N ASN A 85 -7.67 -17.58 -19.26
CA ASN A 85 -8.24 -17.23 -17.96
C ASN A 85 -7.25 -17.49 -16.79
N ARG A 86 -5.97 -17.10 -16.98
CA ARG A 86 -4.89 -17.36 -16.01
C ARG A 86 -4.01 -16.14 -15.83
N GLN A 87 -3.56 -15.93 -14.60
CA GLN A 87 -2.55 -14.93 -14.27
C GLN A 87 -1.17 -15.60 -14.16
N ILE A 88 -0.18 -15.06 -14.88
CA ILE A 88 1.21 -15.48 -14.79
C ILE A 88 1.98 -14.48 -13.95
N GLY A 89 2.60 -15.00 -12.89
CA GLY A 89 3.47 -14.22 -12.02
C GLY A 89 3.60 -14.85 -10.65
N MET A 90 3.97 -14.04 -9.67
CA MET A 90 4.33 -14.49 -8.33
C MET A 90 3.12 -15.04 -7.59
N LYS A 91 3.31 -16.17 -6.89
CA LYS A 91 2.29 -16.71 -6.00
C LYS A 91 2.34 -15.98 -4.68
N ARG A 92 1.17 -15.75 -4.11
CA ARG A 92 0.98 -15.34 -2.73
C ARG A 92 1.45 -16.42 -1.78
N HIS A 93 2.16 -16.02 -0.73
CA HIS A 93 2.48 -16.83 0.44
C HIS A 93 1.36 -16.79 1.48
N THR A 94 0.83 -15.60 1.81
CA THR A 94 -0.21 -15.45 2.86
C THR A 94 -1.53 -14.95 2.28
N GLU A 95 -2.61 -15.72 2.46
CA GLU A 95 -3.97 -15.36 2.03
C GLU A 95 -4.41 -13.98 2.59
N PRO A 96 -5.23 -13.20 1.86
CA PRO A 96 -5.74 -11.93 2.38
C PRO A 96 -6.53 -12.13 3.68
N ALA A 97 -6.27 -11.29 4.68
CA ALA A 97 -6.98 -11.33 5.96
C ALA A 97 -8.39 -10.71 5.90
N VAL A 98 -9.03 -10.66 4.74
CA VAL A 98 -10.38 -10.11 4.59
C VAL A 98 -11.13 -10.88 3.51
N SER A 99 -12.44 -11.03 3.66
CA SER A 99 -13.27 -11.58 2.59
C SER A 99 -13.64 -10.50 1.57
N LEU A 100 -13.92 -10.89 0.33
CA LEU A 100 -14.30 -9.94 -0.72
C LEU A 100 -15.62 -9.22 -0.39
N SER A 101 -16.60 -9.93 0.19
CA SER A 101 -17.89 -9.36 0.60
C SER A 101 -17.73 -8.24 1.63
N ASP A 102 -16.68 -8.29 2.45
CA ASP A 102 -16.41 -7.25 3.45
C ASP A 102 -15.88 -5.95 2.82
N LEU A 103 -15.42 -6.03 1.58
CA LEU A 103 -14.85 -4.92 0.81
C LEU A 103 -15.84 -4.25 -0.16
N GLU A 104 -17.04 -4.80 -0.36
CA GLU A 104 -18.07 -4.21 -1.24
C GLU A 104 -18.46 -2.77 -0.85
N ARG A 105 -18.19 -2.38 0.40
CA ARG A 105 -18.47 -1.05 0.94
C ARG A 105 -17.29 -0.08 0.84
N VAL A 106 -16.17 -0.44 0.22
CA VAL A 106 -15.05 0.50 0.04
C VAL A 106 -15.53 1.68 -0.81
N GLN A 107 -15.28 2.90 -0.32
CA GLN A 107 -15.68 4.14 -1.00
C GLN A 107 -14.50 4.84 -1.66
N LEU A 108 -13.27 4.55 -1.23
CA LEU A 108 -12.06 5.13 -1.80
C LEU A 108 -10.97 4.06 -1.92
N ILE A 109 -10.39 3.95 -3.11
CA ILE A 109 -9.17 3.16 -3.34
C ILE A 109 -8.01 4.10 -3.62
N LEU A 110 -6.87 3.87 -2.96
CA LEU A 110 -5.62 4.58 -3.20
C LEU A 110 -4.63 3.63 -3.85
N LEU A 111 -4.05 4.03 -4.99
CA LEU A 111 -3.06 3.26 -5.73
C LEU A 111 -1.73 4.02 -5.71
N SER A 112 -0.67 3.45 -5.15
CA SER A 112 0.62 4.12 -5.03
C SER A 112 1.41 4.16 -6.34
N HIS A 113 1.42 3.06 -7.10
CA HIS A 113 2.16 2.95 -8.36
C HIS A 113 1.67 1.74 -9.17
N ALA A 114 2.08 1.63 -10.44
CA ALA A 114 1.43 0.69 -11.35
C ALA A 114 1.96 -0.75 -11.32
N HIS A 115 2.89 -1.13 -10.42
CA HIS A 115 3.40 -2.51 -10.34
C HIS A 115 2.27 -3.50 -10.02
N PHE A 116 2.43 -4.75 -10.45
CA PHE A 116 1.38 -5.76 -10.38
C PHE A 116 0.95 -6.10 -8.96
N ASP A 117 1.84 -5.94 -7.99
CA ASP A 117 1.62 -6.19 -6.57
C ASP A 117 1.07 -4.96 -5.81
N HIS A 118 0.85 -3.83 -6.49
CA HIS A 118 0.17 -2.66 -5.94
C HIS A 118 -1.05 -2.23 -6.76
N PHE A 119 -1.08 -2.64 -8.03
CA PHE A 119 -2.09 -2.29 -9.00
C PHE A 119 -2.55 -3.58 -9.71
N ASP A 120 -3.31 -4.40 -9.00
CA ASP A 120 -3.87 -5.65 -9.52
C ASP A 120 -5.25 -5.39 -10.14
N VAL A 121 -5.30 -5.31 -11.47
CA VAL A 121 -6.54 -5.06 -12.23
C VAL A 121 -7.64 -6.10 -11.92
N PRO A 122 -7.34 -7.41 -11.79
CA PRO A 122 -8.33 -8.39 -11.33
C PRO A 122 -8.96 -8.08 -9.96
N SER A 123 -8.18 -7.66 -8.98
CA SER A 123 -8.68 -7.23 -7.67
C SER A 123 -9.53 -5.96 -7.80
N LEU A 124 -9.05 -4.97 -8.54
CA LEU A 124 -9.79 -3.73 -8.82
C LEU A 124 -11.11 -3.99 -9.53
N SER A 125 -11.16 -4.93 -10.48
CA SER A 125 -12.39 -5.31 -11.18
C SER A 125 -13.44 -5.92 -10.26
N GLN A 126 -13.03 -6.63 -9.21
CA GLN A 126 -13.95 -7.21 -8.22
C GLN A 126 -14.47 -6.16 -7.22
N LEU A 127 -13.75 -5.04 -7.07
CA LEU A 127 -14.08 -3.95 -6.16
C LEU A 127 -14.82 -2.79 -6.85
N ALA A 128 -14.90 -2.79 -8.18
CA ALA A 128 -15.40 -1.67 -8.95
C ALA A 128 -16.92 -1.55 -8.85
N HIS A 129 -17.39 -0.38 -8.38
CA HIS A 129 -18.78 0.01 -8.34
C HIS A 129 -18.93 1.55 -8.37
N GLU A 130 -20.13 2.03 -8.72
CA GLU A 130 -20.42 3.44 -8.98
C GLU A 130 -20.39 4.34 -7.73
N GLY A 131 -20.22 3.76 -6.54
CA GLY A 131 -20.03 4.48 -5.28
C GLY A 131 -18.56 4.60 -4.86
N CYS A 132 -17.61 3.99 -5.57
CA CYS A 132 -16.19 3.98 -5.21
C CYS A 132 -15.39 4.97 -6.04
N TYR A 133 -14.66 5.86 -5.35
CA TYR A 133 -13.62 6.70 -5.94
C TYR A 133 -12.29 5.97 -6.01
N VAL A 134 -11.43 6.36 -6.94
CA VAL A 134 -10.04 5.90 -7.02
C VAL A 134 -9.12 7.11 -7.14
N VAL A 135 -8.03 7.12 -6.38
CA VAL A 135 -6.92 8.06 -6.56
C VAL A 135 -5.68 7.26 -6.92
N THR A 136 -5.03 7.65 -8.00
CA THR A 136 -3.91 6.91 -8.60
C THR A 136 -2.87 7.91 -9.13
N PRO A 137 -1.62 7.51 -9.44
CA PRO A 137 -0.62 8.45 -9.91
C PRO A 137 -0.88 8.88 -11.36
N LYS A 138 -0.23 9.96 -11.80
CA LYS A 138 -0.31 10.43 -13.19
C LYS A 138 -0.07 9.31 -14.21
N ASN A 139 -0.86 9.33 -15.28
CA ASN A 139 -0.86 8.42 -16.42
C ASN A 139 -1.24 6.96 -16.14
N THR A 140 -1.72 6.61 -14.94
CA THR A 140 -2.09 5.23 -14.56
C THR A 140 -3.59 4.93 -14.69
N ALA A 141 -4.47 5.93 -14.68
CA ALA A 141 -5.93 5.74 -14.75
C ALA A 141 -6.37 5.01 -16.01
N ARG A 142 -5.62 5.15 -17.11
CA ARG A 142 -5.85 4.44 -18.37
C ARG A 142 -5.90 2.91 -18.22
N LEU A 143 -5.28 2.35 -17.18
CA LEU A 143 -5.29 0.92 -16.89
C LEU A 143 -6.66 0.42 -16.41
N ILE A 144 -7.48 1.31 -15.83
CA ILE A 144 -8.75 0.97 -15.17
C ILE A 144 -9.93 1.82 -15.63
N LYS A 145 -9.73 2.68 -16.64
CA LYS A 145 -10.78 3.56 -17.20
C LYS A 145 -12.05 2.84 -17.66
N HIS A 146 -11.99 1.52 -17.84
CA HIS A 146 -13.09 0.68 -18.31
C HIS A 146 -13.90 0.07 -17.14
N LEU A 147 -13.44 0.24 -15.90
CA LEU A 147 -14.12 -0.26 -14.71
C LEU A 147 -15.12 0.78 -14.19
N PRO A 148 -16.28 0.37 -13.64
CA PRO A 148 -17.39 1.25 -13.29
C PRO A 148 -17.16 2.00 -11.96
N PHE A 149 -15.97 2.56 -11.74
CA PHE A 149 -15.73 3.44 -10.59
C PHE A 149 -16.47 4.75 -10.74
N LYS A 150 -16.90 5.35 -9.61
CA LYS A 150 -17.57 6.66 -9.60
C LYS A 150 -16.73 7.73 -10.30
N LYS A 151 -15.45 7.79 -9.94
CA LYS A 151 -14.47 8.70 -10.52
C LYS A 151 -13.05 8.20 -10.23
N VAL A 152 -12.18 8.31 -11.22
CA VAL A 152 -10.74 8.01 -11.09
C VAL A 152 -9.97 9.32 -11.22
N PHE A 153 -9.24 9.70 -10.18
CA PHE A 153 -8.40 10.88 -10.14
C PHE A 153 -6.92 10.51 -10.32
N GLU A 154 -6.22 11.27 -11.16
CA GLU A 154 -4.77 11.18 -11.28
C GLU A 154 -4.08 12.32 -10.53
N LEU A 155 -3.37 11.99 -9.45
CA LEU A 155 -2.67 12.94 -8.59
C LEU A 155 -1.16 12.86 -8.82
N GLY A 156 -0.47 13.99 -8.83
CA GLY A 156 0.99 14.09 -8.85
C GLY A 156 1.58 14.44 -7.48
N TRP A 157 2.90 14.53 -7.40
CA TRP A 157 3.58 15.06 -6.21
C TRP A 157 3.23 16.52 -5.97
N ASP A 158 3.11 16.88 -4.69
CA ASP A 158 2.78 18.21 -4.19
C ASP A 158 1.40 18.73 -4.64
N GLU A 159 0.64 17.94 -5.42
CA GLU A 159 -0.74 18.22 -5.78
C GLU A 159 -1.69 17.79 -4.66
N GLN A 160 -2.76 18.56 -4.47
CA GLN A 160 -3.82 18.27 -3.50
C GLN A 160 -5.13 17.95 -4.23
N LEU A 161 -5.88 17.03 -3.67
CA LEU A 161 -7.23 16.66 -4.10
C LEU A 161 -8.15 16.67 -2.88
N GLU A 162 -9.32 17.28 -3.03
CA GLU A 162 -10.41 17.17 -2.08
C GLU A 162 -11.56 16.40 -2.72
N ILE A 163 -12.08 15.40 -2.00
CA ILE A 163 -13.28 14.67 -2.37
C ILE A 163 -14.36 15.10 -1.37
N GLU A 164 -15.08 16.17 -1.73
CA GLU A 164 -16.06 16.84 -0.86
C GLU A 164 -17.12 15.87 -0.33
N GLU A 165 -17.62 14.95 -1.16
CA GLU A 165 -18.64 13.98 -0.75
C GLU A 165 -18.15 13.00 0.33
N LEU A 166 -16.83 12.82 0.45
CA LEU A 166 -16.21 12.03 1.52
C LEU A 166 -15.65 12.91 2.64
N GLY A 167 -15.56 14.23 2.46
CA GLY A 167 -14.86 15.14 3.38
C GLY A 167 -13.39 14.74 3.59
N ILE A 168 -12.73 14.26 2.53
CA ILE A 168 -11.33 13.81 2.56
C ILE A 168 -10.47 14.73 1.71
N LYS A 169 -9.33 15.12 2.27
CA LYS A 169 -8.23 15.77 1.54
C LYS A 169 -7.07 14.79 1.37
N ILE A 170 -6.46 14.79 0.20
CA ILE A 170 -5.31 13.93 -0.15
C ILE A 170 -4.23 14.79 -0.78
N LEU A 171 -3.02 14.71 -0.24
CA LEU A 171 -1.81 15.29 -0.81
C LEU A 171 -0.97 14.17 -1.42
N GLY A 172 -0.53 14.35 -2.68
CA GLY A 172 0.48 13.49 -3.28
C GLY A 172 1.86 13.83 -2.73
N VAL A 173 2.55 12.84 -2.18
CA VAL A 173 3.85 13.01 -1.51
C VAL A 173 4.95 12.35 -2.35
N PRO A 174 6.07 13.05 -2.61
CA PRO A 174 7.23 12.45 -3.25
C PRO A 174 7.74 11.22 -2.51
N VAL A 175 7.99 10.14 -3.26
CA VAL A 175 8.63 8.91 -2.77
C VAL A 175 9.74 8.51 -3.74
N LYS A 176 10.66 7.64 -3.32
CA LYS A 176 11.77 7.18 -4.16
C LYS A 176 11.48 5.79 -4.70
N HIS A 177 10.79 5.72 -5.84
CA HIS A 177 10.41 4.47 -6.49
C HIS A 177 10.31 4.62 -8.03
N TRP A 178 9.60 3.70 -8.69
CA TRP A 178 9.30 3.75 -10.12
C TRP A 178 7.91 3.15 -10.39
N GLY A 179 7.29 3.48 -11.53
CA GLY A 179 5.87 3.17 -11.75
C GLY A 179 5.56 2.12 -12.81
N ASN A 180 6.54 1.43 -13.41
CA ASN A 180 6.30 0.77 -14.70
C ASN A 180 5.98 -0.73 -14.60
N ARG A 181 4.92 -1.18 -15.28
CA ARG A 181 4.54 -2.62 -15.35
C ARG A 181 5.48 -3.49 -16.18
N TYR A 182 6.07 -2.92 -17.22
CA TYR A 182 6.97 -3.63 -18.13
C TYR A 182 8.21 -2.79 -18.41
N PRO A 183 9.35 -3.41 -18.76
CA PRO A 183 10.58 -2.70 -19.10
C PRO A 183 10.43 -1.65 -20.22
N TRP A 184 9.48 -1.85 -21.15
CA TRP A 184 9.22 -0.95 -22.28
C TRP A 184 8.17 0.13 -21.98
N ASN A 185 7.45 0.06 -20.85
CA ASN A 185 6.58 1.13 -20.42
C ASN A 185 7.45 2.17 -19.71
N ARG A 186 7.68 3.35 -20.28
CA ARG A 186 8.23 4.50 -19.53
C ARG A 186 7.21 5.62 -19.60
N ARG A 187 6.31 5.74 -18.61
CA ARG A 187 5.35 6.87 -18.48
C ARG A 187 4.44 6.85 -17.24
N TYR A 188 4.46 5.81 -16.40
CA TYR A 188 3.58 5.75 -15.24
C TYR A 188 4.21 6.43 -14.01
N GLY A 189 3.42 7.27 -13.33
CA GLY A 189 3.82 7.89 -12.06
C GLY A 189 3.79 6.93 -10.88
N TYR A 190 4.24 7.43 -9.73
CA TYR A 190 4.27 6.74 -8.43
C TYR A 190 4.21 7.79 -7.32
N ASN A 191 3.48 7.53 -6.24
CA ASN A 191 3.18 8.49 -5.18
C ASN A 191 3.11 7.81 -3.81
N GLY A 192 3.47 8.58 -2.77
CA GLY A 192 2.88 8.45 -1.44
C GLY A 192 1.65 9.36 -1.31
N TYR A 193 0.84 9.14 -0.27
CA TYR A 193 -0.37 9.91 0.01
C TYR A 193 -0.45 10.29 1.48
N LEU A 194 -0.61 11.58 1.76
CA LEU A 194 -1.07 12.06 3.06
C LEU A 194 -2.58 12.26 2.98
N ILE A 195 -3.32 11.54 3.82
CA ILE A 195 -4.78 11.50 3.86
C ILE A 195 -5.25 12.24 5.10
N GLU A 196 -6.14 13.21 4.92
CA GLU A 196 -6.64 14.05 6.01
C GLU A 196 -8.17 14.04 6.05
N LYS A 197 -8.74 13.76 7.23
CA LYS A 197 -10.18 13.86 7.49
C LYS A 197 -10.44 14.18 8.96
N LYS A 198 -11.29 15.18 9.23
CA LYS A 198 -11.66 15.61 10.60
C LYS A 198 -10.44 15.82 11.51
N GLY A 199 -9.35 16.37 10.95
CA GLY A 199 -8.07 16.61 11.65
C GLY A 199 -7.21 15.38 11.93
N THR A 200 -7.63 14.17 11.54
CA THR A 200 -6.75 12.98 11.56
C THR A 200 -5.89 12.95 10.31
N ARG A 201 -4.59 12.67 10.46
CA ARG A 201 -3.62 12.64 9.36
C ARG A 201 -2.96 11.26 9.27
N ILE A 202 -3.13 10.58 8.13
CA ILE A 202 -2.58 9.24 7.88
C ILE A 202 -1.68 9.29 6.65
N PHE A 203 -0.45 8.81 6.76
CA PHE A 203 0.50 8.77 5.65
C PHE A 203 0.67 7.34 5.11
N PHE A 204 0.49 7.16 3.80
CA PHE A 204 0.69 5.91 3.09
C PHE A 204 1.70 6.11 1.93
N PRO A 205 2.95 5.64 2.04
CA PRO A 205 3.97 5.87 1.02
C PRO A 205 3.92 4.88 -0.17
N GLY A 206 3.17 3.79 -0.08
CA GLY A 206 3.37 2.65 -0.97
C GLY A 206 4.77 2.08 -0.81
N ASP A 207 5.46 1.85 -1.93
CA ASP A 207 6.87 1.45 -1.94
C ASP A 207 7.79 2.64 -2.11
N THR A 208 8.90 2.61 -1.37
CA THR A 208 9.94 3.64 -1.47
C THR A 208 11.28 3.10 -0.99
N ALA A 209 12.35 3.56 -1.61
CA ALA A 209 13.69 3.55 -1.02
C ALA A 209 13.81 4.67 0.02
N PHE A 210 14.92 4.66 0.76
CA PHE A 210 15.25 5.73 1.69
C PHE A 210 15.21 7.11 1.01
N THR A 211 14.50 8.05 1.64
CA THR A 211 14.37 9.44 1.21
C THR A 211 14.18 10.37 2.41
N ASP A 212 14.63 11.61 2.27
CA ASP A 212 14.48 12.68 3.26
C ASP A 212 13.22 13.53 3.06
N GLN A 213 12.45 13.26 2.00
CA GLN A 213 11.27 14.06 1.63
C GLN A 213 10.17 14.04 2.71
N PHE A 214 10.15 13.01 3.56
CA PHE A 214 9.11 12.84 4.58
C PHE A 214 9.22 13.83 5.75
N ARG A 215 10.37 14.48 5.93
CA ARG A 215 10.55 15.56 6.93
C ARG A 215 9.53 16.68 6.73
N LYS A 216 9.21 16.99 5.48
CA LYS A 216 8.21 18.00 5.08
C LYS A 216 6.80 17.70 5.60
N LEU A 217 6.49 16.45 5.91
CA LEU A 217 5.18 16.07 6.45
C LEU A 217 4.98 16.59 7.88
N SER A 218 6.04 16.59 8.68
CA SER A 218 6.02 17.14 10.04
C SER A 218 5.90 18.67 10.06
N ASP A 219 6.41 19.35 9.03
CA ASP A 219 6.34 20.82 8.91
C ASP A 219 4.90 21.33 8.79
N THR A 220 4.00 20.48 8.31
CA THR A 220 2.57 20.81 8.07
C THR A 220 1.65 20.31 9.19
N GLY A 221 2.21 19.74 10.25
CA GLY A 221 1.50 19.26 11.44
C GLY A 221 1.92 17.85 11.86
N PRO A 222 1.39 17.33 12.99
CA PRO A 222 1.65 15.95 13.40
C PRO A 222 0.92 14.95 12.50
N VAL A 223 1.58 13.85 12.13
CA VAL A 223 0.94 12.69 11.51
C VAL A 223 0.48 11.74 12.63
N ASP A 224 -0.71 11.16 12.54
CA ASP A 224 -1.20 10.26 13.59
C ASP A 224 -0.71 8.82 13.35
N LEU A 225 -0.73 8.37 12.10
CA LEU A 225 -0.29 7.04 11.69
C LEU A 225 0.46 7.14 10.37
N ALA A 226 1.63 6.50 10.28
CA ALA A 226 2.33 6.29 9.03
C ALA A 226 2.47 4.80 8.73
N PHE A 227 2.16 4.41 7.51
CA PHE A 227 2.54 3.12 6.97
C PHE A 227 3.98 3.18 6.46
N MET A 228 4.72 2.08 6.56
CA MET A 228 6.07 1.98 5.99
C MET A 228 6.30 0.61 5.37
N PRO A 229 6.78 0.53 4.11
CA PRO A 229 7.23 -0.74 3.54
C PRO A 229 8.48 -1.19 4.30
N ILE A 230 8.59 -2.49 4.55
CA ILE A 230 9.76 -3.06 5.24
C ILE A 230 10.37 -4.27 4.53
N GLY A 231 9.85 -4.67 3.38
CA GLY A 231 10.34 -5.81 2.58
C GLY A 231 10.96 -5.39 1.26
N ALA A 232 11.32 -6.38 0.44
CA ALA A 232 11.84 -6.23 -0.91
C ALA A 232 13.21 -5.54 -1.04
N TYR A 233 14.01 -5.54 0.03
CA TYR A 233 15.30 -4.83 0.06
C TYR A 233 16.52 -5.70 -0.24
N SER A 234 16.40 -7.03 -0.28
CA SER A 234 17.54 -7.94 -0.48
C SER A 234 17.57 -8.61 -1.85
N PRO A 235 18.71 -8.63 -2.56
CA PRO A 235 20.03 -8.09 -2.16
C PRO A 235 20.15 -6.57 -2.38
N ASP A 236 21.26 -5.97 -1.94
CA ASP A 236 21.48 -4.50 -1.89
C ASP A 236 21.11 -3.72 -3.16
N HIS A 237 21.22 -4.31 -4.34
CA HIS A 237 20.81 -3.65 -5.58
C HIS A 237 19.30 -3.43 -5.71
N LEU A 238 18.46 -3.88 -4.79
CA LEU A 238 17.04 -3.50 -4.72
C LEU A 238 16.83 -2.19 -3.95
N ARG A 239 17.83 -1.75 -3.17
CA ARG A 239 17.73 -0.58 -2.29
C ARG A 239 17.66 0.77 -2.99
N TRP A 240 17.83 0.81 -4.31
CA TRP A 240 17.54 2.03 -5.08
C TRP A 240 16.03 2.33 -5.14
N ALA A 241 15.18 1.33 -4.91
CA ALA A 241 13.71 1.42 -4.96
C ALA A 241 12.98 0.94 -3.70
N HIS A 242 13.64 0.22 -2.78
CA HIS A 242 13.06 -0.28 -1.53
C HIS A 242 13.94 0.06 -0.32
N CYS A 243 13.35 0.44 0.80
CA CYS A 243 14.09 0.71 2.03
C CYS A 243 14.30 -0.57 2.86
N THR A 244 15.34 -0.56 3.70
CA THR A 244 15.46 -1.58 4.76
C THR A 244 14.53 -1.27 5.94
N PRO A 245 14.30 -2.22 6.87
CA PRO A 245 13.53 -1.97 8.08
C PRO A 245 14.09 -0.83 8.95
N GLU A 246 15.42 -0.65 8.99
CA GLU A 246 16.06 0.44 9.72
C GLU A 246 15.83 1.79 9.03
N GLU A 247 15.92 1.82 7.70
CA GLU A 247 15.60 3.00 6.90
C GLU A 247 14.10 3.36 6.99
N ALA A 248 13.22 2.36 7.04
CA ALA A 248 11.79 2.52 7.26
C ALA A 248 11.50 3.15 8.63
N TRP A 249 12.19 2.71 9.69
CA TRP A 249 12.10 3.33 11.02
C TRP A 249 12.58 4.78 11.00
N ALA A 250 13.72 5.08 10.35
CA ALA A 250 14.23 6.43 10.22
C ALA A 250 13.26 7.35 9.44
N MET A 251 12.73 6.87 8.31
CA MET A 251 11.71 7.60 7.54
C MET A 251 10.42 7.82 8.32
N PHE A 252 9.97 6.84 9.11
CA PHE A 252 8.86 7.02 10.04
C PHE A 252 9.12 8.16 11.03
N ARG A 253 10.31 8.21 11.63
CA ARG A 253 10.69 9.31 12.54
C ARG A 253 10.64 10.66 11.83
N ASP A 254 11.09 10.72 10.57
CA ASP A 254 11.04 11.94 9.74
C ASP A 254 9.60 12.42 9.46
N THR A 255 8.59 11.52 9.42
CA THR A 255 7.19 11.94 9.26
C THR A 255 6.62 12.67 10.48
N GLY A 256 7.24 12.54 11.66
CA GLY A 256 6.66 12.97 12.93
C GLY A 256 5.44 12.15 13.37
N ALA A 257 5.17 10.99 12.74
CA ALA A 257 3.99 10.19 13.04
C ALA A 257 4.03 9.56 14.43
N LYS A 258 2.87 9.43 15.10
CA LYS A 258 2.80 8.79 16.43
C LYS A 258 2.99 7.27 16.35
N TRP A 259 2.33 6.63 15.38
CA TRP A 259 2.30 5.17 15.21
C TRP A 259 2.84 4.74 13.85
N LEU A 260 3.49 3.57 13.81
CA LEU A 260 4.00 2.94 12.59
C LEU A 260 3.22 1.65 12.31
N ALA A 261 2.66 1.53 11.11
CA ALA A 261 2.05 0.29 10.61
C ALA A 261 2.90 -0.30 9.46
N PRO A 262 3.66 -1.39 9.68
CA PRO A 262 4.51 -1.96 8.64
C PRO A 262 3.69 -2.66 7.56
N ILE A 263 4.11 -2.51 6.30
CA ILE A 263 3.49 -3.09 5.11
C ILE A 263 4.55 -3.72 4.18
N HIS A 264 4.11 -4.32 3.06
CA HIS A 264 4.99 -4.89 2.03
C HIS A 264 5.84 -6.11 2.47
N TRP A 265 5.37 -6.86 3.48
CA TRP A 265 6.07 -8.06 3.97
C TRP A 265 5.12 -9.24 4.25
N ASP A 266 5.68 -10.43 4.51
CA ASP A 266 4.98 -11.70 4.80
C ASP A 266 3.82 -12.07 3.85
N THR A 267 3.85 -11.63 2.59
CA THR A 267 2.73 -11.82 1.65
C THR A 267 3.13 -12.41 0.31
N PHE A 268 4.18 -11.88 -0.31
CA PHE A 268 4.79 -12.40 -1.52
C PHE A 268 6.30 -12.54 -1.29
N VAL A 269 6.92 -13.55 -1.90
CA VAL A 269 8.38 -13.67 -1.92
C VAL A 269 8.89 -12.86 -3.11
N LEU A 270 9.21 -11.58 -2.88
CA LEU A 270 9.61 -10.62 -3.93
C LEU A 270 11.13 -10.56 -4.16
N SER A 271 11.89 -11.06 -3.19
CA SER A 271 13.29 -10.73 -2.94
C SER A 271 13.93 -11.83 -2.07
N ALA A 272 15.21 -11.70 -1.77
CA ALA A 272 16.01 -12.77 -1.19
C ALA A 272 16.01 -12.82 0.35
N GLU A 273 15.47 -11.82 1.05
CA GLU A 273 15.39 -11.86 2.51
C GLU A 273 14.41 -12.95 3.01
N PRO A 274 14.65 -13.52 4.20
CA PRO A 274 13.66 -14.33 4.90
C PRO A 274 12.36 -13.54 5.15
N LEU A 275 11.21 -14.21 5.21
CA LEU A 275 9.91 -13.51 5.35
C LEU A 275 9.64 -12.91 6.73
N ASP A 276 10.24 -13.50 7.77
CA ASP A 276 10.15 -13.09 9.17
C ASP A 276 11.15 -11.97 9.52
N GLU A 277 12.34 -11.99 8.91
CA GLU A 277 13.43 -11.02 9.13
C GLU A 277 12.98 -9.54 9.08
N PRO A 278 12.15 -9.07 8.13
CA PRO A 278 11.72 -7.67 8.06
C PRO A 278 11.14 -7.12 9.37
N LEU A 279 10.21 -7.83 10.01
CA LEU A 279 9.57 -7.36 11.23
C LEU A 279 10.55 -7.41 12.40
N GLU A 280 11.37 -8.46 12.51
CA GLU A 280 12.37 -8.59 13.57
C GLU A 280 13.35 -7.42 13.54
N ARG A 281 13.86 -7.08 12.35
CA ARG A 281 14.77 -5.95 12.17
C ARG A 281 14.10 -4.61 12.44
N LEU A 282 12.84 -4.43 12.04
CA LEU A 282 12.08 -3.22 12.35
C LEU A 282 11.95 -3.04 13.87
N MET A 283 11.58 -4.12 14.58
CA MET A 283 11.43 -4.11 16.03
C MET A 283 12.77 -3.82 16.72
N GLN A 284 13.87 -4.38 16.21
CA GLN A 284 15.22 -4.09 16.70
C GLN A 284 15.61 -2.63 16.47
N ALA A 285 15.33 -2.07 15.28
CA ALA A 285 15.59 -0.68 14.96
C ALA A 285 14.81 0.30 15.86
N ALA A 286 13.58 -0.09 16.23
CA ALA A 286 12.75 0.70 17.14
C ALA A 286 13.21 0.64 18.61
N GLY A 287 13.87 -0.45 19.02
CA GLY A 287 14.38 -0.61 20.38
C GLY A 287 13.29 -0.41 21.44
N GLN A 288 13.50 0.55 22.34
CA GLN A 288 12.54 0.87 23.41
C GLN A 288 11.22 1.46 22.89
N GLU A 289 11.19 1.95 21.65
CA GLU A 289 10.01 2.52 21.01
C GLU A 289 9.18 1.50 20.23
N ALA A 290 9.52 0.20 20.28
CA ALA A 290 8.82 -0.86 19.54
C ALA A 290 7.32 -0.95 19.88
N GLY A 291 6.89 -0.39 21.01
CA GLY A 291 5.46 -0.23 21.34
C GLY A 291 4.68 0.61 20.33
N ARG A 292 5.34 1.44 19.51
CA ARG A 292 4.71 2.28 18.48
C ARG A 292 4.38 1.53 17.18
N ILE A 293 4.78 0.26 17.06
CA ILE A 293 4.56 -0.58 15.88
C ILE A 293 3.28 -1.40 16.07
N VAL A 294 2.29 -1.21 15.20
CA VAL A 294 0.92 -1.67 15.46
C VAL A 294 0.50 -2.94 14.69
N PHE A 295 1.22 -3.33 13.64
CA PHE A 295 0.97 -4.58 12.92
C PHE A 295 2.15 -5.54 13.07
N ARG A 296 1.83 -6.78 13.43
CA ARG A 296 2.78 -7.89 13.61
C ARG A 296 2.40 -9.12 12.79
N LYS A 297 1.16 -9.20 12.34
CA LYS A 297 0.64 -10.29 11.49
C LYS A 297 -0.58 -9.86 10.70
N HIS A 298 -0.86 -10.57 9.61
CA HIS A 298 -2.08 -10.37 8.82
C HIS A 298 -3.33 -10.48 9.69
N GLY A 299 -4.25 -9.54 9.49
CA GLY A 299 -5.48 -9.44 10.27
C GLY A 299 -5.35 -8.64 11.57
N ASP A 300 -4.16 -8.15 11.90
CA ASP A 300 -4.02 -7.19 12.99
C ASP A 300 -4.83 -5.92 12.69
N THR A 301 -5.41 -5.38 13.76
CA THR A 301 -6.26 -4.20 13.75
C THR A 301 -5.74 -3.20 14.75
N PHE A 302 -5.66 -1.93 14.37
CA PHE A 302 -5.27 -0.84 15.25
C PHE A 302 -6.30 0.27 15.21
N MET A 303 -6.71 0.73 16.40
CA MET A 303 -7.66 1.82 16.56
C MET A 303 -6.91 3.06 17.05
N LEU A 304 -7.04 4.17 16.33
CA LEU A 304 -6.50 5.44 16.77
C LEU A 304 -7.50 6.09 17.73
N SER A 305 -7.24 6.00 19.03
CA SER A 305 -7.99 6.79 20.02
C SER A 305 -7.58 8.26 19.91
N LYS A 306 -8.51 9.16 19.57
CA LYS A 306 -8.31 10.57 19.91
C LYS A 306 -8.49 10.70 21.42
N GLU A 307 -7.47 11.22 22.11
CA GLU A 307 -7.71 11.77 23.45
C GLU A 307 -8.88 12.75 23.30
N LYS A 308 -10.00 12.45 23.97
CA LYS A 308 -11.11 13.41 24.04
C LYS A 308 -10.49 14.69 24.59
N GLN A 309 -10.40 15.74 23.79
CA GLN A 309 -10.06 17.06 24.29
C GLN A 309 -11.05 17.33 25.42
N LYS A 310 -10.58 17.27 26.67
CA LYS A 310 -11.33 17.80 27.80
C LYS A 310 -11.61 19.25 27.41
N LYS A 311 -12.87 19.59 27.20
CA LYS A 311 -13.28 20.99 27.16
C LYS A 311 -12.65 21.63 28.42
N PRO A 312 -11.97 22.77 28.31
CA PRO A 312 -11.62 23.52 29.50
C PRO A 312 -12.92 23.71 30.28
N ASP A 313 -12.95 23.29 31.53
CA ASP A 313 -14.02 23.67 32.43
C ASP A 313 -14.06 25.19 32.40
N SER A 314 -15.10 25.74 31.78
CA SER A 314 -15.44 27.14 31.94
C SER A 314 -15.86 27.28 33.40
N GLU A 315 -14.88 27.50 34.28
CA GLU A 315 -15.13 27.92 35.64
C GLU A 315 -15.96 29.21 35.57
N ILE A 316 -17.21 29.02 35.95
CA ILE A 316 -18.17 30.06 36.28
C ILE A 316 -17.56 30.81 37.48
N LEU A 317 -16.79 31.86 37.21
CA LEU A 317 -16.53 32.91 38.20
C LEU A 317 -17.75 33.84 38.24
N ASN A 318 -18.80 33.35 38.90
CA ASN A 318 -19.81 34.20 39.52
C ASN A 318 -19.70 34.00 41.04
N ARG A 319 -18.94 34.88 41.70
CA ARG A 319 -19.31 35.60 42.93
C ARG A 319 -18.14 36.39 43.49
#